data_AF-A0A139TPR9-F1
#
_entry.id   AF-A0A139TPR9-F1
#
_cell.length_a   1.000
_cell.length_b   1.000
_cell.length_c   1.000
_cell.angle_alpha   90.00
_cell.angle_beta   90.00
_cell.angle_gamma   90.00
#
_symmetry.space_group_name_H-M   'P 1'
#
loop_
_entity.id
_entity.type
_entity.pdbx_description
1 polymer ?
#
loop_
_entity_poly.entity_id
_entity_poly.type
_entity_poly.pdbx_seq_one_letter_code
_entity_poly.pdbx_strand_id
1 'polypeptide(L)'
;MLVILGLDALILLLASTAPGNGLLNTAAIQMTHAGWQGLRLYDLVFPVFVFIAGVSMSFSLARHADEKTGPGPRLLKIWKRASLLVLLGMLVNGPLAWTEDMRYASVLGLIGLSCAMGGTCVLLLRRRRAIAAAAGGILALVALLQFSGGDFTPSGSVNSWLDTHMLPGSLHGGTFDPEGPLCIISAAALCLGGWLAGSFLQDGRVPPVRRVLLMLAAGACLFGMAWGLDGIYPIIKKMWTGTFVLAAAGVSLMLLALFHLLIDVWKFRLWTFPFRIIGLNALAAYLIYQLLNIHSLNQRIFSGAADLFPPFQPVFLAATLLLLQWLILFFFYKRSIFIKL
;
A
#
# COMPACT_ATOMS: atom_id res chain seq x y z
N MET A 1 -7.32 0.67 4.62
CA MET A 1 -7.34 -0.41 5.65
C MET A 1 -8.59 -1.26 5.60
N LEU A 2 -9.82 -0.72 5.47
CA LEU A 2 -11.05 -1.55 5.47
C LEU A 2 -11.03 -2.69 4.44
N VAL A 3 -10.48 -2.42 3.26
CA VAL A 3 -10.28 -3.43 2.22
C VAL A 3 -9.43 -4.61 2.70
N ILE A 4 -8.39 -4.35 3.51
CA ILE A 4 -7.55 -5.41 4.10
C ILE A 4 -8.31 -6.21 5.17
N LEU A 5 -9.31 -5.61 5.81
CA LEU A 5 -10.11 -6.27 6.84
C LEU A 5 -11.27 -7.12 6.27
N GLY A 6 -11.49 -7.14 4.95
CA GLY A 6 -12.57 -7.91 4.32
C GLY A 6 -13.70 -7.08 3.71
N LEU A 7 -13.51 -5.77 3.47
CA LEU A 7 -14.52 -4.96 2.77
C LEU A 7 -14.74 -5.40 1.32
N ASP A 8 -13.69 -5.91 0.68
CA ASP A 8 -13.76 -6.56 -0.63
C ASP A 8 -14.73 -7.74 -0.62
N ALA A 9 -14.60 -8.65 0.35
CA ALA A 9 -15.49 -9.79 0.52
C ALA A 9 -16.95 -9.34 0.75
N LEU A 10 -17.17 -8.32 1.59
CA LEU A 10 -18.51 -7.77 1.82
C LEU A 10 -19.14 -7.23 0.52
N ILE A 11 -18.38 -6.46 -0.28
CA ILE A 11 -18.89 -5.89 -1.54
C ILE A 11 -19.18 -6.99 -2.56
N LEU A 12 -18.32 -8.00 -2.66
CA LEU A 12 -18.53 -9.16 -3.54
C LEU A 12 -19.80 -9.93 -3.18
N LEU A 13 -20.02 -10.17 -1.90
CA LEU A 13 -21.23 -10.85 -1.40
C LEU A 13 -22.49 -9.99 -1.58
N LEU A 14 -22.40 -8.67 -1.40
CA LEU A 14 -23.51 -7.77 -1.69
C LEU A 14 -23.89 -7.81 -3.18
N ALA A 15 -22.90 -7.80 -4.08
CA ALA A 15 -23.15 -7.90 -5.51
C ALA A 15 -23.80 -9.24 -5.89
N SER A 16 -23.41 -10.35 -5.27
CA SER A 16 -24.01 -11.67 -5.54
C SER A 16 -25.48 -11.76 -5.10
N THR A 17 -25.89 -11.00 -4.08
CA THR A 17 -27.31 -10.94 -3.66
C THR A 17 -28.19 -10.08 -4.58
N ALA A 18 -27.60 -9.22 -5.41
CA ALA A 18 -28.33 -8.30 -6.28
C ALA A 18 -27.69 -8.22 -7.69
N PRO A 19 -27.70 -9.31 -8.47
CA PRO A 19 -26.99 -9.39 -9.76
C PRO A 19 -27.51 -8.41 -10.81
N GLY A 20 -28.76 -7.94 -10.70
CA GLY A 20 -29.32 -6.92 -11.59
C GLY A 20 -28.80 -5.49 -11.32
N ASN A 21 -28.05 -5.27 -10.24
CA ASN A 21 -27.55 -3.94 -9.88
C ASN A 21 -26.17 -3.68 -10.52
N GLY A 22 -26.17 -2.94 -11.64
CA GLY A 22 -24.94 -2.60 -12.38
C GLY A 22 -23.89 -1.85 -11.55
N LEU A 23 -24.30 -1.02 -10.58
CA LEU A 23 -23.39 -0.29 -9.70
C LEU A 23 -22.67 -1.25 -8.74
N LEU A 24 -23.39 -2.19 -8.12
CA LEU A 24 -22.79 -3.18 -7.22
C LEU A 24 -21.85 -4.11 -7.97
N ASN A 25 -22.20 -4.54 -9.19
CA ASN A 25 -21.32 -5.37 -10.01
C ASN A 25 -20.04 -4.62 -10.40
N THR A 26 -20.14 -3.33 -10.74
CA THR A 26 -18.96 -2.52 -11.04
C THR A 26 -18.08 -2.33 -9.79
N ALA A 27 -18.69 -2.11 -8.62
CA ALA A 27 -17.95 -2.04 -7.36
C ALA A 27 -17.24 -3.37 -7.04
N ALA A 28 -17.89 -4.50 -7.25
CA ALA A 28 -17.32 -5.83 -7.08
C ALA A 28 -16.12 -6.08 -8.00
N ILE A 29 -16.21 -5.68 -9.28
CA ILE A 29 -15.06 -5.76 -10.22
C ILE A 29 -13.88 -4.96 -9.68
N GLN A 30 -14.11 -3.77 -9.13
CA GLN A 30 -13.06 -2.92 -8.55
C GLN A 30 -12.44 -3.47 -7.26
N MET A 31 -13.07 -4.45 -6.60
CA MET A 31 -12.58 -5.14 -5.40
C MET A 31 -11.75 -6.40 -5.70
N THR A 32 -11.38 -6.62 -6.97
CA THR A 32 -10.51 -7.72 -7.38
C THR A 32 -9.29 -7.18 -8.11
N HIS A 33 -8.20 -7.96 -8.15
CA HIS A 33 -6.98 -7.57 -8.87
C HIS A 33 -7.18 -7.58 -10.38
N ALA A 34 -6.48 -6.67 -11.09
CA ALA A 34 -6.33 -6.81 -12.54
C ALA A 34 -5.63 -8.14 -12.87
N GLY A 35 -5.98 -8.74 -14.01
CA GLY A 35 -5.45 -10.04 -14.42
C GLY A 35 -3.93 -10.04 -14.53
N TRP A 36 -3.38 -9.21 -15.42
CA TRP A 36 -1.94 -8.99 -15.54
C TRP A 36 -1.66 -7.52 -15.82
N GLN A 37 -2.08 -7.04 -16.99
CA GLN A 37 -2.13 -5.63 -17.34
C GLN A 37 -3.46 -5.01 -16.88
N GLY A 38 -3.39 -3.73 -16.52
CA GLY A 38 -4.51 -2.91 -16.13
C GLY A 38 -4.41 -2.44 -14.68
N LEU A 39 -5.39 -1.61 -14.30
CA LEU A 39 -5.47 -1.02 -12.98
C LEU A 39 -6.90 -1.12 -12.44
N ARG A 40 -7.04 -1.73 -11.27
CA ARG A 40 -8.29 -1.71 -10.48
C ARG A 40 -8.06 -0.98 -9.15
N LEU A 41 -9.13 -0.53 -8.51
CA LEU A 41 -9.05 0.14 -7.21
C LEU A 41 -8.33 -0.73 -6.16
N TYR A 42 -8.57 -2.03 -6.18
CA TYR A 42 -7.92 -2.99 -5.28
C TYR A 42 -6.37 -3.01 -5.45
N ASP A 43 -5.87 -2.80 -6.67
CA ASP A 43 -4.42 -2.76 -6.95
C ASP A 43 -3.71 -1.55 -6.32
N LEU A 44 -4.45 -0.49 -6.00
CA LEU A 44 -3.94 0.76 -5.43
C LEU A 44 -3.85 0.74 -3.90
N VAL A 45 -4.56 -0.17 -3.22
CA VAL A 45 -4.61 -0.22 -1.75
C VAL A 45 -3.20 -0.32 -1.16
N PHE A 46 -2.38 -1.21 -1.70
CA PHE A 46 -1.03 -1.45 -1.24
C PHE A 46 -0.04 -0.31 -1.59
N PRO A 47 0.06 0.16 -2.84
CA PRO A 47 0.89 1.32 -3.21
C PRO A 47 0.59 2.59 -2.41
N VAL A 48 -0.68 2.86 -2.10
CA VAL A 48 -1.06 4.01 -1.26
C VAL A 48 -0.39 3.94 0.11
N PHE A 49 -0.18 2.75 0.69
CA PHE A 49 0.56 2.62 1.96
C PHE A 49 2.01 3.03 1.83
N VAL A 50 2.69 2.62 0.75
CA VAL A 50 4.08 3.01 0.48
C VAL A 50 4.18 4.52 0.32
N PHE A 51 3.25 5.12 -0.42
CA PHE A 51 3.20 6.57 -0.60
C PHE A 51 2.97 7.32 0.73
N ILE A 52 1.97 6.90 1.52
CA ILE A 52 1.67 7.53 2.82
C ILE A 52 2.78 7.28 3.85
N ALA A 53 3.51 6.17 3.79
CA ALA A 53 4.70 5.94 4.59
C ALA A 53 5.80 6.98 4.26
N GLY A 54 5.99 7.29 2.98
CA GLY A 54 6.85 8.39 2.53
C GLY A 54 6.40 9.76 3.04
N VAL A 55 5.09 10.06 2.95
CA VAL A 55 4.50 11.29 3.51
C VAL A 55 4.81 11.39 5.00
N SER A 56 4.54 10.32 5.76
CA SER A 56 4.77 10.26 7.21
C SER A 56 6.24 10.43 7.57
N MET A 57 7.15 9.87 6.76
CA MET A 57 8.60 10.04 6.92
C MET A 57 9.02 11.50 6.80
N SER A 58 8.41 12.27 5.88
CA SER A 58 8.72 13.71 5.74
C SER A 58 8.41 14.50 7.01
N PHE A 59 7.29 14.21 7.69
CA PHE A 59 6.93 14.85 8.96
C PHE A 59 7.82 14.36 10.11
N SER A 60 8.14 13.07 10.14
CA SER A 60 9.02 12.50 11.16
C SER A 60 10.42 13.10 11.09
N LEU A 61 10.98 13.28 9.89
CA LEU A 61 12.31 13.84 9.71
C LEU A 61 12.35 15.35 10.01
N ALA A 62 11.31 16.10 9.65
CA ALA A 62 11.21 17.52 9.96
C ALA A 62 11.16 17.76 11.48
N ARG A 63 10.46 16.92 12.24
CA ARG A 63 10.37 17.02 13.71
C ARG A 63 11.71 16.86 14.43
N HIS A 64 12.64 16.10 13.84
CA HIS A 64 13.96 15.82 14.43
C HIS A 64 15.08 16.55 13.67
N ALA A 65 14.75 17.64 12.96
CA ALA A 65 15.74 18.42 12.21
C ALA A 65 16.79 19.09 13.12
N ASP A 66 16.38 19.44 14.34
CA ASP A 66 17.22 20.15 15.33
C ASP A 66 18.07 19.20 16.19
N GLU A 67 17.83 17.88 16.10
CA GLU A 67 18.64 16.90 16.82
C GLU A 67 20.00 16.73 16.13
N LYS A 68 21.08 16.99 16.87
CA LYS A 68 22.49 16.84 16.43
C LYS A 68 22.92 15.39 16.10
N THR A 69 21.99 14.45 16.04
CA THR A 69 22.26 13.07 15.61
C THR A 69 22.65 13.05 14.12
N GLY A 70 23.83 12.51 13.81
CA GLY A 70 24.25 12.28 12.43
C GLY A 70 23.34 11.28 11.67
N PRO A 71 23.55 11.11 10.36
CA PRO A 71 22.71 10.23 9.53
C PRO A 71 22.84 8.75 9.91
N GLY A 72 23.97 8.30 10.45
CA GLY A 72 24.25 6.90 10.77
C GLY A 72 23.21 6.22 11.69
N PRO A 73 22.98 6.74 12.92
CA PRO A 73 21.96 6.17 13.81
C PRO A 73 20.54 6.15 13.22
N ARG A 74 20.21 7.15 12.39
CA ARG A 74 18.91 7.24 11.70
C ARG A 74 18.78 6.16 10.62
N LEU A 75 19.84 5.94 9.83
CA LEU A 75 19.89 4.86 8.84
C LEU A 75 19.77 3.50 9.52
N LEU A 76 20.53 3.25 10.60
CA LEU A 76 20.45 2.00 11.34
C LEU A 76 19.03 1.74 11.86
N LYS A 77 18.35 2.77 12.40
CA LYS A 77 16.96 2.64 12.86
C LYS A 77 15.99 2.29 11.73
N ILE A 78 16.16 2.92 10.56
CA ILE A 78 15.31 2.67 9.38
C ILE A 78 15.51 1.24 8.86
N TRP A 79 16.77 0.81 8.72
CA TRP A 79 17.08 -0.54 8.24
C TRP A 79 16.72 -1.63 9.26
N LYS A 80 16.90 -1.40 10.56
CA LYS A 80 16.42 -2.31 11.61
C LYS A 80 14.90 -2.51 11.52
N ARG A 81 14.15 -1.42 11.33
CA ARG A 81 12.70 -1.49 11.12
C ARG A 81 12.33 -2.27 9.86
N ALA A 82 13.05 -2.06 8.76
CA ALA A 82 12.84 -2.81 7.53
C ALA A 82 13.11 -4.31 7.72
N SER A 83 14.19 -4.69 8.40
CA SER A 83 14.50 -6.09 8.73
C SER A 83 13.40 -6.73 9.58
N LEU A 84 12.87 -6.02 10.58
CA LEU A 84 11.74 -6.51 11.38
C LEU A 84 10.48 -6.72 10.55
N LEU A 85 10.19 -5.82 9.61
CA LEU A 85 9.05 -5.97 8.70
C LEU A 85 9.24 -7.13 7.72
N VAL A 86 10.45 -7.38 7.23
CA VAL A 86 10.77 -8.55 6.40
C VAL A 86 10.53 -9.84 7.19
N LEU A 87 11.08 -9.95 8.41
CA LEU A 87 10.89 -11.14 9.26
C LEU A 87 9.42 -11.37 9.59
N LEU A 88 8.69 -10.31 9.92
CA LEU A 88 7.26 -10.38 10.22
C LEU A 88 6.44 -10.75 8.99
N GLY A 89 6.83 -10.27 7.80
CA GLY A 89 6.20 -10.64 6.55
C GLY A 89 6.44 -12.11 6.17
N MET A 90 7.65 -12.63 6.41
CA MET A 90 7.95 -14.06 6.26
C MET A 90 7.08 -14.92 7.19
N LEU A 91 6.92 -14.50 8.46
CA LEU A 91 6.05 -15.18 9.43
C LEU A 91 4.57 -15.18 9.00
N VAL A 92 4.11 -14.12 8.34
CA VAL A 92 2.75 -14.04 7.82
C VAL A 92 2.53 -15.00 6.64
N ASN A 93 3.55 -15.20 5.80
CA ASN A 93 3.45 -16.09 4.65
C ASN A 93 3.60 -17.58 5.01
N GLY A 94 4.16 -17.91 6.18
CA GLY A 94 4.37 -19.31 6.56
C GLY A 94 5.04 -19.47 7.92
N PRO A 95 5.20 -20.72 8.39
CA PRO A 95 5.66 -21.03 9.75
C PRO A 95 7.18 -20.82 9.95
N LEU A 96 7.87 -20.14 9.03
CA LEU A 96 9.33 -20.03 9.01
C LEU A 96 10.01 -21.43 8.98
N ALA A 97 9.48 -22.35 8.17
CA ALA A 97 10.01 -23.71 8.03
C ALA A 97 11.32 -23.77 7.25
N TRP A 98 11.72 -22.67 6.60
CA TRP A 98 12.93 -22.58 5.77
C TRP A 98 12.98 -23.63 4.65
N THR A 99 11.83 -23.90 4.03
CA THR A 99 11.66 -24.89 2.96
C THR A 99 11.56 -24.23 1.59
N GLU A 100 11.69 -25.03 0.53
CA GLU A 100 11.50 -24.60 -0.86
C GLU A 100 10.02 -24.26 -1.17
N ASP A 101 9.07 -24.77 -0.39
CA ASP A 101 7.65 -24.45 -0.58
C ASP A 101 7.25 -23.11 0.05
N MET A 102 8.10 -22.56 0.92
CA MET A 102 7.79 -21.32 1.64
C MET A 102 8.00 -20.11 0.74
N ARG A 103 7.04 -19.18 0.77
CA ARG A 103 7.13 -17.90 0.06
C ARG A 103 7.76 -16.82 0.93
N TYR A 104 8.96 -16.38 0.59
CA TYR A 104 9.74 -15.42 1.39
C TYR A 104 9.41 -13.96 1.08
N ALA A 105 9.08 -13.64 -0.18
CA ALA A 105 8.68 -12.30 -0.58
C ALA A 105 7.31 -11.95 0.01
N SER A 106 7.24 -10.80 0.69
CA SER A 106 6.06 -10.42 1.46
C SER A 106 5.75 -8.94 1.32
N VAL A 107 4.47 -8.62 1.45
CA VAL A 107 3.92 -7.25 1.40
C VAL A 107 4.60 -6.34 2.44
N LEU A 108 4.84 -6.86 3.65
CA LEU A 108 5.53 -6.13 4.72
C LEU A 108 6.99 -5.91 4.40
N GLY A 109 7.68 -6.94 3.87
CA GLY A 109 9.06 -6.84 3.42
C GLY A 109 9.22 -5.77 2.35
N LEU A 110 8.34 -5.74 1.36
CA LEU A 110 8.37 -4.72 0.31
C LEU A 110 8.17 -3.31 0.87
N ILE A 111 7.19 -3.08 1.74
CA ILE A 111 7.01 -1.75 2.37
C ILE A 111 8.25 -1.37 3.18
N GLY A 112 8.77 -2.30 4.00
CA GLY A 112 9.92 -2.05 4.85
C GLY A 112 11.16 -1.67 4.06
N LEU A 113 11.53 -2.48 3.07
CA LEU A 113 12.73 -2.29 2.25
C LEU A 113 12.62 -1.08 1.33
N SER A 114 11.50 -0.89 0.63
CA SER A 114 11.29 0.28 -0.23
C SER A 114 11.33 1.59 0.55
N CYS A 115 10.73 1.63 1.75
CA CYS A 115 10.82 2.79 2.64
C CYS A 115 12.25 2.98 3.18
N ALA A 116 13.01 1.92 3.43
CA ALA A 116 14.39 2.04 3.87
C ALA A 116 15.31 2.60 2.78
N MET A 117 15.14 2.14 1.54
CA MET A 117 15.83 2.68 0.37
C MET A 117 15.47 4.16 0.16
N GLY A 118 14.17 4.49 0.15
CA GLY A 118 13.71 5.86 0.02
C GLY A 118 14.21 6.77 1.16
N GLY A 119 14.13 6.31 2.41
CA GLY A 119 14.65 7.04 3.57
C GLY A 119 16.16 7.26 3.52
N THR A 120 16.91 6.30 2.96
CA THR A 120 18.35 6.45 2.72
C THR A 120 18.62 7.57 1.71
N CYS A 121 17.93 7.57 0.56
CA CYS A 121 18.05 8.65 -0.42
C CYS A 121 17.69 10.03 0.17
N VAL A 122 16.64 10.11 0.98
CA VAL A 122 16.22 11.35 1.64
C VAL A 122 17.29 11.88 2.59
N LEU A 123 17.87 11.02 3.43
CA LEU A 123 18.89 11.41 4.40
C LEU A 123 20.19 11.86 3.73
N LEU A 124 20.58 11.23 2.62
CA LEU A 124 21.81 11.54 1.91
C LEU A 124 21.69 12.78 1.02
N LEU A 125 20.60 12.90 0.25
CA LEU A 125 20.47 13.95 -0.77
C LEU A 125 19.96 15.29 -0.19
N ARG A 126 19.12 15.25 0.85
CA ARG A 126 18.53 16.37 1.62
C ARG A 126 17.71 17.41 0.82
N ARG A 127 18.02 17.65 -0.46
CA ARG A 127 17.39 18.63 -1.34
C ARG A 127 16.22 18.00 -2.09
N ARG A 128 15.06 18.67 -2.09
CA ARG A 128 13.84 18.23 -2.79
C ARG A 128 14.09 17.87 -4.26
N ARG A 129 14.85 18.69 -4.99
CA ARG A 129 15.18 18.44 -6.41
C ARG A 129 16.01 17.18 -6.61
N ALA A 130 16.99 16.92 -5.73
CA ALA A 130 17.81 15.71 -5.80
C ALA A 130 16.98 14.47 -5.47
N ILE A 131 16.05 14.56 -4.53
CA ILE A 131 15.12 13.47 -4.20
C ILE A 131 14.16 13.18 -5.36
N ALA A 132 13.63 14.21 -6.03
CA ALA A 132 12.83 14.05 -7.24
C ALA A 132 13.63 13.43 -8.39
N ALA A 133 14.88 13.86 -8.58
CA ALA A 133 15.79 13.24 -9.55
C ALA A 133 16.11 11.78 -9.21
N ALA A 134 16.27 11.43 -7.94
CA ALA A 134 16.46 10.04 -7.51
C ALA A 134 15.23 9.18 -7.78
N ALA A 135 14.01 9.69 -7.49
CA ALA A 135 12.77 8.98 -7.82
C ALA A 135 12.64 8.74 -9.34
N GLY A 136 12.90 9.77 -10.15
CA GLY A 136 12.91 9.66 -11.61
C GLY A 136 14.01 8.72 -12.13
N GLY A 137 15.20 8.77 -11.54
CA GLY A 137 16.33 7.91 -11.90
C GLY A 137 16.07 6.43 -11.57
N ILE A 138 15.42 6.13 -10.43
CA ILE A 138 14.97 4.78 -10.09
C ILE A 138 13.98 4.27 -11.15
N LEU A 139 12.97 5.07 -11.50
CA LEU A 139 11.98 4.66 -12.52
C LEU A 139 12.60 4.50 -13.90
N ALA A 140 13.53 5.37 -14.28
CA ALA A 140 14.25 5.26 -15.54
C ALA A 140 15.13 4.00 -15.59
N LEU A 141 15.83 3.67 -14.49
CA LEU A 141 16.64 2.46 -14.38
C LEU A 141 15.77 1.20 -14.48
N VAL A 142 14.67 1.13 -13.72
CA VAL A 142 13.73 0.00 -13.77
C VAL A 142 13.14 -0.15 -15.17
N ALA A 143 12.70 0.95 -15.79
CA ALA A 143 12.17 0.94 -17.14
C ALA A 143 13.21 0.42 -18.13
N LEU A 144 14.45 0.90 -18.06
CA LEU A 144 15.54 0.42 -18.90
C LEU A 144 15.72 -1.10 -18.77
N LEU A 145 15.79 -1.61 -17.54
CA LEU A 145 15.92 -3.05 -17.28
C LEU A 145 14.72 -3.85 -17.81
N GLN A 146 13.50 -3.35 -17.65
CA GLN A 146 12.28 -4.01 -18.11
C GLN A 146 12.14 -4.00 -19.64
N PHE A 147 12.62 -2.96 -20.31
CA PHE A 147 12.66 -2.91 -21.78
C PHE A 147 13.81 -3.73 -22.37
N SER A 148 14.95 -3.85 -21.69
CA SER A 148 16.12 -4.57 -22.22
C SER A 148 16.17 -6.04 -21.82
N GLY A 149 15.51 -6.42 -20.73
CA GLY A 149 15.71 -7.71 -20.04
C GLY A 149 14.64 -8.77 -20.27
N GLY A 150 13.81 -8.64 -21.31
CA GLY A 150 12.75 -9.59 -21.61
C GLY A 150 11.52 -8.92 -22.21
N ASP A 151 10.36 -9.54 -22.02
CA ASP A 151 9.05 -8.98 -22.39
C ASP A 151 8.23 -8.58 -21.15
N PHE A 152 6.99 -8.14 -21.36
CA PHE A 152 6.07 -7.79 -20.27
C PHE A 152 5.15 -8.96 -19.89
N THR A 153 5.53 -10.21 -20.12
CA THR A 153 4.71 -11.39 -19.77
C THR A 153 5.11 -12.00 -18.43
N PRO A 154 4.25 -12.79 -17.77
CA PRO A 154 4.54 -13.40 -16.46
C PRO A 154 5.80 -14.28 -16.38
N SER A 155 6.23 -14.88 -17.49
CA SER A 155 7.38 -15.78 -17.54
C SER A 155 8.57 -15.21 -18.30
N GLY A 156 8.33 -14.30 -19.26
CA GLY A 156 9.37 -13.73 -20.10
C GLY A 156 9.97 -12.42 -19.58
N SER A 157 9.49 -11.91 -18.45
CA SER A 157 9.94 -10.62 -17.93
C SER A 157 11.25 -10.67 -17.14
N VAL A 158 11.98 -9.55 -17.15
CA VAL A 158 13.17 -9.38 -16.31
C VAL A 158 12.86 -9.53 -14.81
N ASN A 159 11.64 -9.17 -14.39
CA ASN A 159 11.19 -9.37 -13.01
C ASN A 159 11.17 -10.86 -12.69
N SER A 160 10.52 -11.66 -13.55
CA SER A 160 10.43 -13.12 -13.42
C SER A 160 11.81 -13.76 -13.37
N TRP A 161 12.73 -13.32 -14.23
CA TRP A 161 14.12 -13.78 -14.22
C TRP A 161 14.82 -13.44 -12.89
N LEU A 162 14.69 -12.20 -12.42
CA LEU A 162 15.32 -11.78 -11.17
C LEU A 162 14.73 -12.51 -9.95
N ASP A 163 13.42 -12.65 -9.92
CA ASP A 163 12.69 -13.31 -8.83
C ASP A 163 13.12 -14.77 -8.71
N THR A 164 13.18 -15.51 -9.82
CA THR A 164 13.61 -16.93 -9.83
C THR A 164 15.07 -17.14 -9.47
N HIS A 165 15.95 -16.16 -9.69
CA HIS A 165 17.38 -16.28 -9.37
C HIS A 165 17.75 -15.75 -7.98
N MET A 166 16.98 -14.79 -7.44
CA MET A 166 17.31 -14.12 -6.17
C MET A 166 16.44 -14.53 -4.99
N LEU A 167 15.19 -14.93 -5.24
CA LEU A 167 14.28 -15.30 -4.17
C LEU A 167 14.33 -16.82 -3.96
N PRO A 168 14.59 -17.28 -2.72
CA PRO A 168 14.46 -18.70 -2.41
C PRO A 168 12.99 -19.11 -2.35
N GLY A 169 12.76 -20.42 -2.41
CA GLY A 169 11.45 -21.04 -2.23
C GLY A 169 10.41 -20.71 -3.29
N SER A 170 9.14 -20.61 -2.87
CA SER A 170 8.02 -20.48 -3.80
C SER A 170 7.70 -19.03 -4.15
N LEU A 171 7.38 -18.79 -5.41
CA LEU A 171 6.96 -17.48 -5.93
C LEU A 171 5.44 -17.40 -6.03
N HIS A 172 4.87 -16.22 -5.79
CA HIS A 172 3.42 -16.01 -5.85
C HIS A 172 2.74 -16.50 -7.13
N GLY A 173 3.33 -16.18 -8.28
CA GLY A 173 2.81 -16.51 -9.60
C GLY A 173 3.42 -17.76 -10.22
N GLY A 174 4.17 -18.54 -9.44
CA GLY A 174 4.99 -19.65 -9.94
C GLY A 174 6.29 -19.18 -10.62
N THR A 175 6.21 -18.21 -11.53
CA THR A 175 7.37 -17.68 -12.28
C THR A 175 7.76 -16.25 -11.92
N PHE A 176 6.94 -15.55 -11.14
CA PHE A 176 7.17 -14.15 -10.73
C PHE A 176 6.65 -13.91 -9.31
N ASP A 177 7.15 -12.89 -8.64
CA ASP A 177 6.64 -12.42 -7.36
C ASP A 177 6.35 -10.90 -7.35
N PRO A 178 5.11 -10.47 -7.06
CA PRO A 178 4.75 -9.06 -7.01
C PRO A 178 5.44 -8.28 -5.89
N GLU A 179 6.11 -8.99 -4.97
CA GLU A 179 6.89 -8.43 -3.88
C GLU A 179 8.41 -8.69 -4.02
N GLY A 180 8.87 -9.04 -5.24
CA GLY A 180 10.27 -9.32 -5.54
C GLY A 180 11.22 -8.10 -5.62
N PRO A 181 12.52 -8.31 -5.90
CA PRO A 181 13.55 -7.28 -5.72
C PRO A 181 13.34 -6.04 -6.60
N LEU A 182 13.00 -6.21 -7.88
CA LEU A 182 12.79 -5.08 -8.78
C LEU A 182 11.51 -4.30 -8.42
N CYS A 183 10.51 -5.00 -7.88
CA CYS A 183 9.30 -4.40 -7.32
C CYS A 183 9.59 -3.53 -6.10
N ILE A 184 10.49 -3.99 -5.21
CA ILE A 184 10.96 -3.22 -4.05
C ILE A 184 11.67 -1.93 -4.48
N ILE A 185 12.55 -2.02 -5.48
CA ILE A 185 13.27 -0.87 -6.03
C ILE A 185 12.28 0.14 -6.61
N SER A 186 11.32 -0.31 -7.41
CA SER A 186 10.27 0.53 -8.00
C SER A 186 9.41 1.21 -6.93
N ALA A 187 9.03 0.46 -5.88
CA ALA A 187 8.28 0.98 -4.74
C ALA A 187 9.05 2.06 -3.97
N ALA A 188 10.39 2.04 -3.98
CA ALA A 188 11.19 3.10 -3.35
C ALA A 188 10.94 4.46 -4.04
N ALA A 189 10.78 4.50 -5.36
CA ALA A 189 10.41 5.73 -6.07
C ALA A 189 9.03 6.24 -5.64
N LEU A 190 8.06 5.35 -5.41
CA LEU A 190 6.74 5.72 -4.89
C LEU A 190 6.83 6.30 -3.46
N CYS A 191 7.66 5.70 -2.61
CA CYS A 191 7.94 6.24 -1.27
C CYS A 191 8.57 7.63 -1.33
N LEU A 192 9.52 7.86 -2.24
CA LEU A 192 10.11 9.18 -2.47
C LEU A 192 9.08 10.20 -2.97
N GLY A 193 8.19 9.80 -3.87
CA GLY A 193 7.04 10.61 -4.29
C GLY A 193 6.16 11.03 -3.12
N GLY A 194 5.87 10.09 -2.21
CA GLY A 194 5.17 10.37 -0.96
C GLY A 194 5.91 11.36 -0.07
N TRP A 195 7.23 11.20 0.08
CA TRP A 195 8.05 12.14 0.85
C TRP A 195 8.02 13.57 0.25
N LEU A 196 8.08 13.69 -1.07
CA LEU A 196 7.97 14.99 -1.77
C LEU A 196 6.62 15.65 -1.50
N ALA A 197 5.54 14.88 -1.59
CA ALA A 197 4.19 15.35 -1.30
C ALA A 197 4.04 15.81 0.15
N GLY A 198 4.55 15.03 1.11
CA GLY A 198 4.55 15.40 2.52
C GLY A 198 5.43 16.61 2.84
N SER A 199 6.58 16.74 2.18
CA SER A 199 7.43 17.94 2.29
C SER A 199 6.74 19.18 1.75
N PHE A 200 5.98 19.05 0.65
CA PHE A 200 5.18 20.14 0.09
C PHE A 200 3.99 20.53 0.99
N LEU A 201 3.34 19.56 1.66
CA LEU A 201 2.30 19.83 2.66
C LEU A 201 2.79 20.66 3.85
N GLN A 202 4.05 20.50 4.23
CA GLN A 202 4.69 21.27 5.29
C GLN A 202 5.12 22.68 4.86
N ASP A 203 5.07 22.99 3.55
CA ASP A 203 5.51 24.28 3.03
C ASP A 203 4.46 25.37 3.29
N GLY A 204 4.70 26.17 4.34
CA GLY A 204 3.80 27.25 4.78
C GLY A 204 3.69 28.42 3.80
N ARG A 205 4.49 28.46 2.72
CA ARG A 205 4.48 29.57 1.75
C ARG A 205 3.28 29.53 0.81
N VAL A 206 2.66 28.35 0.63
CA VAL A 206 1.54 28.16 -0.30
C VAL A 206 0.22 28.11 0.48
N PRO A 207 -0.79 28.94 0.14
CA PRO A 207 -2.10 28.89 0.78
C PRO A 207 -2.77 27.51 0.65
N PRO A 208 -3.58 27.07 1.64
CA PRO A 208 -4.12 25.71 1.67
C PRO A 208 -4.89 25.29 0.42
N VAL A 209 -5.80 26.12 -0.09
CA VAL A 209 -6.60 25.80 -1.28
C VAL A 209 -5.74 25.71 -2.54
N ARG A 210 -4.80 26.66 -2.73
CA ARG A 210 -3.85 26.63 -3.85
C ARG A 210 -2.97 25.38 -3.79
N ARG A 211 -2.56 24.97 -2.58
CA ARG A 211 -1.79 23.75 -2.36
C ARG A 211 -2.57 22.51 -2.80
N VAL A 212 -3.83 22.40 -2.40
CA VAL A 212 -4.72 21.31 -2.84
C VAL A 212 -4.83 21.27 -4.36
N LEU A 213 -5.07 22.41 -5.02
CA LEU A 213 -5.17 22.49 -6.47
C LEU A 213 -3.88 22.05 -7.18
N LEU A 214 -2.72 22.47 -6.67
CA LEU A 214 -1.42 22.06 -7.22
C LEU A 214 -1.18 20.55 -7.06
N MET A 215 -1.57 19.97 -5.92
CA MET A 215 -1.45 18.52 -5.71
C MET A 215 -2.43 17.73 -6.59
N LEU A 216 -3.66 18.21 -6.77
CA LEU A 216 -4.64 17.62 -7.68
C LEU A 216 -4.13 17.68 -9.13
N ALA A 217 -3.64 18.84 -9.58
CA ALA A 217 -3.09 19.01 -10.93
C ALA A 217 -1.88 18.11 -11.16
N ALA A 218 -0.92 18.09 -10.23
CA ALA A 218 0.25 17.20 -10.33
C ALA A 218 -0.16 15.71 -10.32
N GLY A 219 -1.12 15.33 -9.49
CA GLY A 219 -1.63 13.96 -9.43
C GLY A 219 -2.33 13.54 -10.73
N ALA A 220 -3.15 14.42 -11.30
CA ALA A 220 -3.79 14.21 -12.59
C ALA A 220 -2.75 14.12 -13.74
N CYS A 221 -1.70 14.94 -13.73
CA CYS A 221 -0.61 14.85 -14.70
C CYS A 221 0.14 13.51 -14.61
N LEU A 222 0.47 13.04 -13.40
CA LEU A 222 1.14 11.75 -13.21
C LEU A 222 0.27 10.59 -13.69
N PHE A 223 -1.02 10.60 -13.35
CA PHE A 223 -1.97 9.59 -13.80
C PHE A 223 -2.18 9.63 -15.32
N GLY A 224 -2.34 10.83 -15.89
CA GLY A 224 -2.47 11.02 -17.34
C GLY A 224 -1.22 10.58 -18.10
N MET A 225 -0.02 10.80 -17.56
CA MET A 225 1.23 10.30 -18.12
C MET A 225 1.30 8.77 -18.08
N ALA A 226 0.90 8.15 -16.97
CA ALA A 226 0.83 6.69 -16.88
C ALA A 226 -0.12 6.10 -17.94
N TRP A 227 -1.31 6.69 -18.07
CA TRP A 227 -2.32 6.26 -19.03
C TRP A 227 -1.85 6.46 -20.48
N GLY A 228 -1.24 7.61 -20.79
CA GLY A 228 -0.72 7.90 -22.13
C GLY A 228 0.44 7.00 -22.55
N LEU A 229 1.18 6.43 -21.58
CA LEU A 229 2.30 5.52 -21.83
C LEU A 229 1.89 4.04 -21.82
N ASP A 230 0.68 3.67 -21.39
CA ASP A 230 0.24 2.27 -21.21
C ASP A 230 0.40 1.42 -22.48
N GLY A 231 0.26 2.02 -23.67
CA GLY A 231 0.45 1.30 -24.95
C GLY A 231 1.90 0.91 -25.26
N ILE A 232 2.89 1.55 -24.63
CA ILE A 232 4.33 1.29 -24.85
C ILE A 232 4.94 0.63 -23.61
N TYR A 233 4.56 1.10 -22.43
CA TYR A 233 4.99 0.59 -21.15
C TYR A 233 3.76 0.21 -20.30
N PRO A 234 3.30 -1.04 -20.35
CA PRO A 234 2.01 -1.43 -19.81
C PRO A 234 1.91 -1.24 -18.30
N ILE A 235 0.75 -0.79 -17.83
CA ILE A 235 0.43 -0.66 -16.41
C ILE A 235 0.26 -2.07 -15.83
N ILE A 236 1.33 -2.59 -15.23
CA ILE A 236 1.36 -3.92 -14.59
C ILE A 236 1.78 -3.76 -13.13
N LYS A 237 0.82 -3.99 -12.22
CA LYS A 237 1.04 -3.97 -10.76
C LYS A 237 2.01 -5.06 -10.31
N LYS A 238 1.90 -6.26 -10.90
CA LYS A 238 2.72 -7.43 -10.52
C LYS A 238 4.20 -7.28 -10.85
N MET A 239 4.55 -6.40 -11.79
CA MET A 239 5.93 -6.07 -12.12
C MET A 239 6.37 -4.71 -11.55
N TRP A 240 5.45 -3.98 -10.88
CA TRP A 240 5.68 -2.61 -10.43
C TRP A 240 6.27 -1.70 -11.53
N THR A 241 5.74 -1.83 -12.75
CA THR A 241 6.13 -1.01 -13.91
C THR A 241 6.10 0.49 -13.57
N GLY A 242 6.96 1.27 -14.21
CA GLY A 242 7.03 2.72 -14.01
C GLY A 242 5.69 3.42 -14.28
N THR A 243 4.92 2.97 -15.28
CA THR A 243 3.56 3.47 -15.53
C THR A 243 2.60 3.12 -14.40
N PHE A 244 2.67 1.91 -13.83
CA PHE A 244 1.92 1.59 -12.60
C PHE A 244 2.33 2.48 -11.42
N VAL A 245 3.64 2.72 -11.21
CA VAL A 245 4.11 3.60 -10.12
C VAL A 245 3.63 5.04 -10.31
N LEU A 246 3.65 5.56 -11.55
CA LEU A 246 3.12 6.88 -11.87
C LEU A 246 1.61 6.96 -11.63
N ALA A 247 0.84 5.95 -12.05
CA ALA A 247 -0.59 5.89 -11.81
C ALA A 247 -0.90 5.85 -10.30
N ALA A 248 -0.20 4.99 -9.56
CA ALA A 248 -0.34 4.88 -8.11
C ALA A 248 0.05 6.16 -7.39
N ALA A 249 1.14 6.82 -7.80
CA ALA A 249 1.56 8.11 -7.25
C ALA A 249 0.52 9.20 -7.54
N GLY A 250 0.00 9.25 -8.76
CA GLY A 250 -1.03 10.20 -9.18
C GLY A 250 -2.30 10.08 -8.35
N VAL A 251 -2.86 8.86 -8.25
CA VAL A 251 -4.05 8.60 -7.43
C VAL A 251 -3.79 8.87 -5.94
N SER A 252 -2.64 8.43 -5.41
CA SER A 252 -2.30 8.67 -4.01
C SER A 252 -2.19 10.17 -3.69
N LEU A 253 -1.60 10.95 -4.60
CA LEU A 253 -1.46 12.40 -4.43
C LEU A 253 -2.81 13.12 -4.49
N MET A 254 -3.69 12.71 -5.41
CA MET A 254 -5.06 13.26 -5.49
C MET A 254 -5.87 12.91 -4.24
N LEU A 255 -5.79 11.67 -3.76
CA LEU A 255 -6.46 11.26 -2.51
C LEU A 255 -5.92 12.03 -1.30
N LEU A 256 -4.60 12.21 -1.20
CA LEU A 256 -3.99 13.02 -0.14
C LEU A 256 -4.46 14.48 -0.19
N ALA A 257 -4.54 15.07 -1.39
CA ALA A 257 -5.03 16.43 -1.58
C ALA A 257 -6.50 16.58 -1.17
N LEU A 258 -7.35 15.61 -1.56
CA LEU A 258 -8.76 15.59 -1.20
C LEU A 258 -8.94 15.43 0.32
N PHE A 259 -8.24 14.51 0.97
CA PHE A 259 -8.35 14.36 2.42
C PHE A 259 -7.80 15.58 3.17
N HIS A 260 -6.73 16.21 2.68
CA HIS A 260 -6.25 17.48 3.25
C HIS A 260 -7.31 18.58 3.14
N LEU A 261 -7.99 18.70 1.99
CA LEU A 261 -9.09 19.64 1.80
C LEU A 261 -10.24 19.36 2.79
N LEU A 262 -10.72 18.13 2.85
CA LEU A 262 -11.86 17.76 3.70
C LEU A 262 -11.56 17.94 5.19
N ILE A 263 -10.40 17.46 5.65
CA ILE A 263 -10.07 17.31 7.09
C ILE A 263 -9.39 18.56 7.66
N ASP A 264 -8.45 19.15 6.91
CA ASP A 264 -7.61 20.24 7.40
C ASP A 264 -8.10 21.61 6.96
N VAL A 265 -8.69 21.74 5.77
CA VAL A 265 -9.21 23.01 5.26
C VAL A 265 -10.67 23.21 5.65
N TRP A 266 -11.56 22.30 5.26
CA TRP A 266 -13.00 22.36 5.55
C TRP A 266 -13.38 21.87 6.95
N LYS A 267 -12.42 21.28 7.69
CA LYS A 267 -12.63 20.79 9.07
C LYS A 267 -13.74 19.74 9.21
N PHE A 268 -14.10 19.05 8.12
CA PHE A 268 -15.07 17.96 8.14
C PHE A 268 -14.40 16.69 8.69
N ARG A 269 -14.44 16.51 10.02
CA ARG A 269 -13.63 15.52 10.76
C ARG A 269 -14.42 14.37 11.36
N LEU A 270 -15.72 14.53 11.61
CA LEU A 270 -16.50 13.57 12.41
C LEU A 270 -16.50 12.15 11.81
N TRP A 271 -16.66 12.06 10.48
CA TRP A 271 -16.66 10.79 9.74
C TRP A 271 -15.29 10.07 9.76
N THR A 272 -14.20 10.75 10.11
CA THR A 272 -12.85 10.16 10.12
C THR A 272 -12.60 9.24 11.32
N PHE A 273 -13.41 9.35 12.38
CA PHE A 273 -13.23 8.60 13.62
C PHE A 273 -13.09 7.07 13.44
N PRO A 274 -14.01 6.35 12.77
CA PRO A 274 -13.88 4.91 12.57
C PRO A 274 -12.61 4.55 11.79
N PHE A 275 -12.23 5.34 10.79
CA PHE A 275 -11.02 5.11 9.99
C PHE A 275 -9.73 5.39 10.74
N ARG A 276 -9.74 6.41 11.61
CA ARG A 276 -8.60 6.78 12.45
C ARG A 276 -8.19 5.64 13.39
N ILE A 277 -9.17 4.95 13.98
CA ILE A 277 -8.93 3.80 14.87
C ILE A 277 -8.13 2.72 14.14
N ILE A 278 -8.56 2.37 12.93
CA ILE A 278 -7.89 1.35 12.12
C ILE A 278 -6.51 1.85 11.67
N GLY A 279 -6.42 3.11 11.21
CA GLY A 279 -5.17 3.69 10.71
C GLY A 279 -4.06 3.79 11.76
N LEU A 280 -4.40 4.10 13.02
CA LEU A 280 -3.43 4.18 14.12
C LEU A 280 -2.81 2.82 14.47
N ASN A 281 -3.48 1.72 14.10
CA ASN A 281 -3.11 0.34 14.39
C ASN A 281 -3.01 -0.51 13.12
N ALA A 282 -2.61 0.08 11.99
CA ALA A 282 -2.59 -0.58 10.69
C ALA A 282 -1.76 -1.89 10.67
N LEU A 283 -0.61 -1.91 11.35
CA LEU A 283 0.22 -3.13 11.45
C LEU A 283 -0.50 -4.21 12.28
N ALA A 284 -1.07 -3.84 13.44
CA ALA A 284 -1.84 -4.75 14.27
C ALA A 284 -3.04 -5.33 13.51
N ALA A 285 -3.77 -4.47 12.79
CA ALA A 285 -4.90 -4.84 11.97
C ALA A 285 -4.52 -5.91 10.92
N TYR A 286 -3.40 -5.71 10.23
CA TYR A 286 -2.89 -6.69 9.27
C TYR A 286 -2.48 -8.02 9.93
N LEU A 287 -1.75 -7.97 11.05
CA LEU A 287 -1.32 -9.18 11.75
C LEU A 287 -2.48 -9.97 12.34
N ILE A 288 -3.46 -9.28 12.93
CA ILE A 288 -4.67 -9.90 13.47
C ILE A 288 -5.43 -10.59 12.35
N TYR A 289 -5.61 -9.93 11.21
CA TYR A 289 -6.31 -10.51 10.06
C TYR A 289 -5.61 -11.76 9.51
N GLN A 290 -4.27 -11.73 9.39
CA GLN A 290 -3.51 -12.81 8.76
C GLN A 290 -3.16 -13.97 9.71
N LEU A 291 -2.89 -13.69 10.99
CA LEU A 291 -2.40 -14.70 11.94
C LEU A 291 -3.48 -15.23 12.88
N LEU A 292 -4.53 -14.45 13.17
CA LEU A 292 -5.60 -14.89 14.06
C LEU A 292 -6.80 -15.36 13.26
N ASN A 293 -7.40 -16.47 13.69
CA ASN A 293 -8.59 -17.04 13.05
C ASN A 293 -9.86 -16.29 13.46
N ILE A 294 -9.91 -14.99 13.16
CA ILE A 294 -11.05 -14.11 13.49
C ILE A 294 -12.29 -14.52 12.71
N HIS A 295 -12.14 -15.14 11.53
CA HIS A 295 -13.26 -15.70 10.79
C HIS A 295 -14.01 -16.77 11.60
N SER A 296 -13.29 -17.74 12.18
CA SER A 296 -13.93 -18.77 13.00
C SER A 296 -14.55 -18.20 14.28
N LEU A 297 -13.92 -17.18 14.88
CA LEU A 297 -14.50 -16.49 16.03
C LEU A 297 -15.81 -15.78 15.66
N ASN A 298 -15.84 -15.09 14.52
CA ASN A 298 -17.04 -14.41 14.01
C ASN A 298 -18.17 -15.41 13.76
N GLN A 299 -17.88 -16.55 13.13
CA GLN A 299 -18.86 -17.62 12.93
C GLN A 299 -19.43 -18.12 14.26
N ARG A 300 -18.58 -18.40 15.26
CA ARG A 300 -19.03 -18.88 16.58
C ARG A 300 -19.95 -17.91 17.31
N ILE A 301 -19.74 -16.60 17.14
CA ILE A 301 -20.52 -15.56 17.83
C ILE A 301 -21.83 -15.26 17.09
N PHE A 302 -21.79 -15.20 15.75
CA PHE A 302 -22.85 -14.60 14.96
C PHE A 302 -23.62 -15.57 14.05
N SER A 303 -23.22 -16.85 13.93
CA SER A 303 -23.90 -17.81 13.04
C SER A 303 -25.40 -17.95 13.33
N GLY A 304 -25.78 -18.16 14.59
CA GLY A 304 -27.20 -18.31 14.95
C GLY A 304 -28.03 -17.05 14.70
N ALA A 305 -27.43 -15.86 14.78
CA ALA A 305 -28.10 -14.62 14.39
C ALA A 305 -28.18 -14.46 12.86
N ALA A 306 -27.16 -14.94 12.14
CA ALA A 306 -27.12 -14.92 10.68
C ALA A 306 -28.19 -15.83 10.08
N ASP A 307 -28.53 -16.94 10.75
CA ASP A 307 -29.59 -17.88 10.34
C ASP A 307 -30.99 -17.24 10.32
N LEU A 308 -31.19 -16.11 11.02
CA LEU A 308 -32.42 -15.32 10.95
C LEU A 308 -32.59 -14.59 9.61
N PHE A 309 -31.53 -14.49 8.80
CA PHE A 309 -31.53 -13.81 7.51
C PHE A 309 -30.94 -14.71 6.40
N PRO A 310 -31.53 -15.88 6.07
CA PRO A 310 -30.91 -16.86 5.17
C PRO A 310 -30.38 -16.32 3.82
N PRO A 311 -31.12 -15.49 3.05
CA PRO A 311 -30.60 -14.97 1.78
C PRO A 311 -29.45 -13.96 1.94
N PHE A 312 -29.31 -13.36 3.12
CA PHE A 312 -28.28 -12.37 3.44
C PHE A 312 -27.26 -12.88 4.46
N GLN A 313 -27.30 -14.16 4.82
CA GLN A 313 -26.45 -14.75 5.85
C GLN A 313 -24.95 -14.51 5.57
N PRO A 314 -24.42 -14.70 4.34
CA PRO A 314 -23.02 -14.40 4.05
C PRO A 314 -22.68 -12.91 4.19
N VAL A 315 -23.57 -12.03 3.76
CA VAL A 315 -23.41 -10.57 3.85
C VAL A 315 -23.40 -10.14 5.32
N PHE A 316 -24.31 -10.68 6.13
CA PHE A 316 -24.38 -10.42 7.56
C PHE A 316 -23.07 -10.83 8.24
N LEU A 317 -22.58 -12.05 7.97
CA LEU A 317 -21.33 -12.54 8.55
C LEU A 317 -20.11 -11.73 8.11
N ALA A 318 -20.06 -11.25 6.86
CA ALA A 318 -19.00 -10.37 6.40
C ALA A 318 -19.05 -8.99 7.09
N ALA A 319 -20.25 -8.44 7.29
CA ALA A 319 -20.46 -7.19 8.03
C ALA A 319 -20.07 -7.33 9.50
N THR A 320 -20.46 -8.41 10.18
CA THR A 320 -20.07 -8.66 11.57
C THR A 320 -18.58 -8.94 11.70
N LEU A 321 -17.94 -9.54 10.69
CA LEU A 321 -16.49 -9.74 10.68
C LEU A 321 -15.72 -8.41 10.67
N LEU A 322 -16.16 -7.45 9.85
CA LEU A 322 -15.61 -6.09 9.85
C LEU A 322 -15.85 -5.39 11.19
N LEU A 323 -17.06 -5.51 11.74
CA LEU A 323 -17.41 -4.94 13.04
C LEU A 323 -16.55 -5.52 14.16
N LEU A 324 -16.38 -6.85 14.21
CA LEU A 324 -15.60 -7.54 15.23
C LEU A 324 -14.14 -7.10 15.21
N GLN A 325 -13.53 -7.05 14.02
CA GLN A 325 -12.17 -6.54 13.86
C GLN A 325 -12.06 -5.07 14.26
N TRP A 326 -13.03 -4.25 13.89
CA TRP A 326 -13.07 -2.85 14.30
C TRP A 326 -13.19 -2.71 15.83
N LEU A 327 -14.00 -3.53 16.50
CA LEU A 327 -14.15 -3.55 17.95
C LEU A 327 -12.85 -3.94 18.67
N ILE A 328 -12.10 -4.92 18.14
CA ILE A 328 -10.77 -5.28 18.66
C ILE A 328 -9.82 -4.08 18.57
N LEU A 329 -9.78 -3.41 17.42
CA LEU A 329 -8.92 -2.23 17.22
C LEU A 329 -9.40 -1.03 18.04
N PHE A 330 -10.72 -0.90 18.26
CA PHE A 330 -11.30 0.10 19.13
C PHE A 330 -10.92 -0.13 20.59
N PHE A 331 -10.86 -1.38 21.05
CA PHE A 331 -10.35 -1.73 22.36
C PHE A 331 -8.87 -1.32 22.51
N PHE A 332 -8.02 -1.59 21.50
CA PHE A 332 -6.63 -1.13 21.50
C PHE A 332 -6.55 0.40 21.57
N TYR A 333 -7.38 1.09 20.79
CA TYR A 333 -7.45 2.55 20.80
C TYR A 333 -7.85 3.09 22.18
N LYS A 334 -8.89 2.55 22.82
CA LYS A 334 -9.35 2.96 24.16
C LYS A 334 -8.29 2.72 25.24
N ARG A 335 -7.46 1.68 25.07
CA ARG A 335 -6.35 1.36 25.97
C ARG A 335 -5.03 2.04 25.60
N SER A 336 -5.01 2.87 24.57
CA SER A 336 -3.79 3.51 24.04
C SER A 336 -2.68 2.52 23.65
N ILE A 337 -3.07 1.32 23.23
CA ILE A 337 -2.16 0.28 22.73
C ILE A 337 -1.93 0.54 21.24
N PHE A 338 -0.67 0.80 20.87
CA PHE A 338 -0.27 1.00 19.48
C PHE A 338 0.91 0.11 19.10
N ILE A 339 0.68 -0.89 18.26
CA ILE A 339 1.75 -1.77 17.77
C ILE A 339 2.50 -1.05 16.65
N LYS A 340 3.76 -0.68 16.91
CA LYS A 340 4.65 0.05 15.98
C LYS A 340 6.04 -0.59 15.99
N LEU A 341 6.71 -0.53 14.84
CA LEU A 341 8.09 -0.97 14.62
C LEU A 341 8.98 0.22 14.24
#